data_AF-A0A920S7N4-F1
#
_entry.id   AF-A0A920S7N4-F1
#
_cell.length_a   1.000
_cell.length_b   1.000
_cell.length_c   1.000
_cell.angle_alpha   90.00
_cell.angle_beta   90.00
_cell.angle_gamma   90.00
#
_symmetry.space_group_name_H-M   'P 1'
#
loop_
_entity.id
_entity.type
_entity.pdbx_description
1 polymer ?
#
loop_
_entity_poly.entity_id
_entity_poly.type
_entity_poly.pdbx_seq_one_letter_code
_entity_poly.pdbx_strand_id
1 'polypeptide(L)'
;MMYFHGLQSPGMQLTRVATSFDGVVFEARPETIARSYFRLFQHRGNTYGMAMPGQLYKKNRHGIGFEEGPRLFNPDMRHFGLWVNEDLLHVFWTQVGHAPERILASTIDVSRPFTSWEVSEAVEVMRPERAWGGAEALVEPSIRSVAYGHVNQLGGSSDLCRERPPFKSSICCRGRSRDWYCGAA
;
A
#
# COMPACT_ATOMS: atom_id res chain seq x y z
N MET A 1 -14.44 -9.75 -5.15
CA MET A 1 -13.35 -10.48 -4.46
C MET A 1 -12.76 -9.57 -3.40
N MET A 2 -12.34 -10.11 -2.27
CA MET A 2 -11.69 -9.36 -1.19
C MET A 2 -10.32 -9.97 -0.91
N TYR A 3 -9.28 -9.15 -0.94
CA TYR A 3 -7.96 -9.53 -0.47
C TYR A 3 -7.81 -9.09 0.99
N PHE A 4 -7.32 -9.98 1.85
CA PHE A 4 -7.18 -9.69 3.27
C PHE A 4 -5.90 -10.32 3.82
N HIS A 5 -5.37 -9.73 4.90
CA HIS A 5 -4.18 -10.24 5.57
C HIS A 5 -4.54 -10.81 6.93
N GLY A 6 -3.93 -11.93 7.28
CA GLY A 6 -4.07 -12.54 8.59
C GLY A 6 -2.77 -13.21 9.01
N LEU A 7 -2.67 -13.51 10.29
CA LEU A 7 -1.59 -14.33 10.83
C LEU A 7 -1.72 -15.75 10.27
N GLN A 8 -0.65 -16.23 9.65
CA GLN A 8 -0.48 -17.65 9.30
C GLN A 8 0.22 -18.40 10.44
N SER A 9 1.18 -17.74 11.09
CA SER A 9 1.91 -18.20 12.28
C SER A 9 2.50 -16.98 13.00
N PRO A 10 3.07 -17.11 14.21
CA PRO A 10 3.69 -15.99 14.92
C PRO A 10 4.71 -15.26 14.04
N GLY A 11 4.52 -13.95 13.85
CA GLY A 11 5.39 -13.11 13.02
C GLY A 11 5.20 -13.24 11.50
N MET A 12 4.37 -14.16 11.02
CA MET A 12 4.12 -14.36 9.59
C MET A 12 2.69 -13.97 9.23
N GLN A 13 2.56 -12.84 8.54
CA GLN A 13 1.29 -12.38 7.96
C GLN A 13 1.32 -12.56 6.45
N LEU A 14 0.24 -13.10 5.90
CA LEU A 14 0.10 -13.37 4.47
C LEU A 14 -1.23 -12.86 3.95
N THR A 15 -1.29 -12.63 2.64
CA THR A 15 -2.51 -12.29 1.92
C THR A 15 -3.25 -13.54 1.50
N ARG A 16 -4.55 -13.57 1.77
CA ARG A 16 -5.50 -14.53 1.22
C ARG A 16 -6.59 -13.81 0.44
N VAL A 17 -7.44 -14.59 -0.21
CA VAL A 17 -8.59 -14.07 -0.95
C VAL A 17 -9.87 -14.71 -0.48
N ALA A 18 -10.92 -13.90 -0.43
CA ALA A 18 -12.29 -14.36 -0.26
C ALA A 18 -13.14 -13.93 -1.44
N THR A 19 -14.10 -14.78 -1.81
CA THR A 19 -15.08 -14.51 -2.86
C THR A 19 -16.44 -14.28 -2.23
N SER A 20 -17.21 -13.38 -2.84
CA SER A 20 -18.57 -13.07 -2.42
C SER A 20 -19.36 -12.70 -3.68
N PHE A 21 -20.61 -13.15 -3.73
CA PHE A 21 -21.54 -12.81 -4.80
C PHE A 21 -22.35 -11.54 -4.50
N ASP A 22 -22.58 -11.25 -3.22
CA ASP A 22 -23.45 -10.17 -2.75
C ASP A 22 -22.70 -9.03 -2.05
N GLY A 23 -21.40 -9.20 -1.81
CA GLY A 23 -20.58 -8.25 -1.06
C GLY A 23 -20.81 -8.28 0.45
N VAL A 24 -21.58 -9.25 0.97
CA VAL A 24 -21.93 -9.38 2.39
C VAL A 24 -21.39 -10.69 2.95
N VAL A 25 -21.63 -11.81 2.26
CA VAL A 25 -21.15 -13.14 2.68
C VAL A 25 -19.88 -13.47 1.91
N PHE A 26 -18.78 -13.66 2.64
CA PHE A 26 -17.47 -13.92 2.06
C PHE A 26 -16.99 -15.34 2.39
N GLU A 27 -16.67 -16.10 1.36
CA GLU A 27 -16.06 -17.42 1.46
C GLU A 27 -14.55 -17.31 1.26
N ALA A 28 -13.79 -17.63 2.30
CA ALA A 28 -12.34 -17.64 2.23
C ALA A 28 -11.83 -18.82 1.40
N ARG A 29 -10.88 -18.53 0.51
CA ARG A 29 -10.21 -19.52 -0.32
C ARG A 29 -8.91 -19.99 0.38
N PRO A 30 -8.51 -21.27 0.25
CA PRO A 30 -7.33 -21.80 0.94
C PRO A 30 -6.00 -21.22 0.43
N GLU A 31 -5.98 -20.67 -0.78
CA GLU A 31 -4.79 -20.21 -1.47
C GLU A 31 -4.16 -18.98 -0.78
N THR A 32 -2.83 -19.03 -0.61
CA THR A 32 -2.03 -17.86 -0.26
C THR A 32 -1.71 -17.09 -1.53
N ILE A 33 -1.96 -15.78 -1.51
CA ILE A 33 -1.88 -14.91 -2.68
C ILE A 33 -0.55 -14.15 -2.75
N ALA A 34 -0.13 -13.56 -1.64
CA ALA A 34 1.00 -12.64 -1.58
C ALA A 34 1.48 -12.43 -0.14
N ARG A 35 2.58 -11.69 0.03
CA ARG A 35 2.98 -11.11 1.32
C ARG A 35 1.93 -10.12 1.84
N SER A 36 2.01 -9.74 3.12
CA SER A 36 1.07 -8.81 3.77
C SER A 36 1.08 -7.38 3.17
N TYR A 37 0.02 -6.63 3.44
CA TYR A 37 -0.21 -5.26 2.94
C TYR A 37 -0.28 -5.20 1.40
N PHE A 38 -0.86 -6.22 0.77
CA PHE A 38 -1.01 -6.32 -0.66
C PHE A 38 -2.03 -5.31 -1.19
N ARG A 39 -1.62 -4.51 -2.18
CA ARG A 39 -2.48 -3.58 -2.92
C ARG A 39 -2.39 -3.87 -4.40
N LEU A 40 -3.54 -3.81 -5.08
CA LEU A 40 -3.65 -4.02 -6.51
C LEU A 40 -3.69 -2.70 -7.27
N PHE A 41 -3.23 -2.76 -8.52
CA PHE A 41 -3.43 -1.73 -9.52
C PHE A 41 -3.58 -2.36 -10.91
N GLN A 42 -4.23 -1.64 -11.82
CA GLN A 42 -4.42 -2.07 -13.18
C GLN A 42 -3.61 -1.19 -14.13
N HIS A 43 -3.03 -1.80 -15.16
CA HIS A 43 -2.32 -1.08 -16.21
C HIS A 43 -2.44 -1.86 -17.54
N ARG A 44 -2.89 -1.19 -18.61
CA ARG A 44 -3.06 -1.75 -19.96
C ARG A 44 -3.74 -3.13 -19.98
N GLY A 45 -4.85 -3.28 -19.25
CA GLY A 45 -5.63 -4.52 -19.18
C GLY A 45 -4.99 -5.65 -18.35
N ASN A 46 -3.84 -5.42 -17.72
CA ASN A 46 -3.21 -6.35 -16.79
C ASN A 46 -3.46 -5.91 -15.34
N THR A 47 -3.54 -6.87 -14.44
CA THR A 47 -3.59 -6.63 -12.99
C THR A 47 -2.24 -6.93 -12.37
N TYR A 48 -1.74 -5.99 -11.59
CA TYR A 48 -0.53 -6.10 -10.81
C TYR A 48 -0.84 -5.88 -9.34
N GLY A 49 0.08 -6.30 -8.48
CA GLY A 49 0.03 -5.97 -7.08
C GLY A 49 1.39 -5.68 -6.51
N MET A 50 1.39 -4.99 -5.37
CA MET A 50 2.57 -4.78 -4.56
C MET A 50 2.23 -5.11 -3.12
N ALA A 51 3.14 -5.81 -2.42
CA ALA A 51 3.05 -6.08 -1.00
C ALA A 51 4.25 -5.48 -0.28
N MET A 52 4.17 -5.35 1.05
CA MET A 52 5.29 -4.83 1.85
C MET A 52 6.46 -5.84 1.88
N PRO A 53 7.74 -5.41 1.78
CA PRO A 53 8.23 -4.04 1.60
C PRO A 53 8.56 -3.76 0.12
N GLY A 54 7.54 -3.59 -0.72
CA GLY A 54 7.70 -3.28 -2.15
C GLY A 54 7.92 -4.49 -3.07
N GLN A 55 7.42 -5.66 -2.67
CA GLN A 55 7.43 -6.86 -3.48
C GLN A 55 6.36 -6.78 -4.56
N LEU A 56 6.73 -6.82 -5.84
CA LEU A 56 5.78 -6.79 -6.95
C LEU A 56 5.24 -8.18 -7.28
N TYR A 57 4.05 -8.16 -7.87
CA TYR A 57 3.30 -9.32 -8.30
C TYR A 57 2.56 -9.02 -9.61
N LYS A 58 2.46 -10.02 -10.50
CA LYS A 58 1.64 -9.95 -11.71
C LYS A 58 0.56 -11.02 -11.65
N LYS A 59 -0.70 -10.65 -11.91
CA LYS A 59 -1.81 -11.61 -11.87
C LYS A 59 -1.65 -12.68 -12.95
N ASN A 60 -1.91 -13.92 -12.59
CA ASN A 60 -1.92 -15.03 -13.54
C ASN A 60 -3.08 -14.86 -14.53
N ARG A 61 -2.86 -15.22 -15.80
CA ARG A 61 -3.92 -15.16 -16.83
C ARG A 61 -5.08 -16.11 -16.54
N HIS A 62 -4.81 -17.23 -15.88
CA HIS A 62 -5.79 -18.27 -15.57
C HIS A 62 -5.79 -18.52 -14.07
N GLY A 63 -6.75 -17.94 -13.35
CA GLY A 63 -6.98 -18.18 -11.93
C GLY A 63 -6.91 -16.93 -11.06
N ILE A 64 -6.78 -17.17 -9.75
CA ILE A 64 -6.80 -16.14 -8.69
C ILE A 64 -5.41 -15.75 -8.19
N GLY A 65 -4.37 -16.49 -8.62
CA GLY A 65 -3.00 -16.36 -8.16
C GLY A 65 -2.21 -15.25 -8.85
N PHE A 66 -1.01 -15.01 -8.32
CA PHE A 66 -0.06 -14.03 -8.81
C PHE A 66 1.35 -14.64 -8.89
N GLU A 67 2.11 -14.21 -9.88
CA GLU A 67 3.53 -14.49 -10.04
C GLU A 67 4.35 -13.40 -9.32
N GLU A 68 5.32 -13.80 -8.50
CA GLU A 68 6.22 -12.88 -7.80
C GLU A 68 7.22 -12.27 -8.78
N GLY A 69 7.31 -10.94 -8.80
CA GLY A 69 8.24 -10.17 -9.61
C GLY A 69 9.44 -9.64 -8.82
N PRO A 70 10.12 -8.59 -9.33
CA PRO A 70 11.21 -7.96 -8.61
C PRO A 70 10.70 -7.24 -7.35
N ARG A 71 11.55 -7.17 -6.32
CA ARG A 71 11.34 -6.30 -5.17
C ARG A 71 12.03 -4.97 -5.44
N LEU A 72 11.27 -3.88 -5.42
CA LEU A 72 11.79 -2.57 -5.82
C LEU A 72 12.17 -1.67 -4.65
N PHE A 73 11.75 -1.98 -3.43
CA PHE A 73 11.99 -1.14 -2.26
C PHE A 73 12.88 -1.85 -1.22
N ASN A 74 13.48 -1.01 -0.37
CA ASN A 74 14.34 -1.49 0.70
C ASN A 74 13.53 -2.22 1.80
N PRO A 75 14.19 -3.04 2.64
CA PRO A 75 13.51 -3.83 3.66
C PRO A 75 12.73 -3.03 4.72
N ASP A 76 12.96 -1.72 4.85
CA ASP A 76 12.36 -0.87 5.88
C ASP A 76 11.11 -0.13 5.41
N MET A 77 10.77 -0.19 4.12
CA MET A 77 9.48 0.29 3.61
C MET A 77 8.33 -0.39 4.37
N ARG A 78 7.34 0.40 4.80
CA ARG A 78 6.22 -0.10 5.62
C ARG A 78 4.86 0.17 4.99
N HIS A 79 4.36 1.38 5.10
CA HIS A 79 3.05 1.74 4.56
C HIS A 79 3.21 2.28 3.16
N PHE A 80 2.22 2.02 2.30
CA PHE A 80 2.20 2.63 0.98
C PHE A 80 0.79 2.78 0.41
N GLY A 81 0.67 3.68 -0.56
CA GLY A 81 -0.47 3.83 -1.47
C GLY A 81 0.02 3.87 -2.91
N LEU A 82 -0.84 3.44 -3.83
CA LEU A 82 -0.55 3.31 -5.25
C LEU A 82 -1.51 4.19 -6.06
N TRP A 83 -0.98 4.89 -7.06
CA TRP A 83 -1.78 5.62 -8.01
C TRP A 83 -1.16 5.53 -9.40
N VAL A 84 -1.89 4.97 -10.36
CA VAL A 84 -1.46 4.91 -11.76
C VAL A 84 -1.97 6.16 -12.47
N ASN A 85 -1.07 6.83 -13.17
CA ASN A 85 -1.38 7.89 -14.12
C ASN A 85 -0.70 7.56 -15.44
N GLU A 86 -1.49 7.16 -16.44
CA GLU A 86 -1.01 6.65 -17.72
C GLU A 86 -0.01 5.49 -17.55
N ASP A 87 1.24 5.69 -17.96
CA ASP A 87 2.34 4.73 -17.88
C ASP A 87 3.23 4.93 -16.64
N LEU A 88 2.84 5.79 -15.70
CA LEU A 88 3.59 6.08 -14.49
C LEU A 88 2.82 5.63 -13.24
N LEU A 89 3.42 4.72 -12.47
CA LEU A 89 2.93 4.33 -11.17
C LEU A 89 3.57 5.21 -10.09
N HIS A 90 2.75 6.04 -9.45
CA HIS A 90 3.13 6.77 -8.26
C HIS A 90 2.98 5.89 -7.03
N VAL A 91 4.05 5.80 -6.24
CA VAL A 91 4.10 5.07 -4.98
C VAL A 91 4.34 6.09 -3.86
N PHE A 92 3.37 6.21 -2.95
CA PHE A 92 3.47 7.06 -1.77
C PHE A 92 3.73 6.16 -0.59
N TRP A 93 4.84 6.32 0.12
CA TRP A 93 5.28 5.32 1.08
C TRP A 93 6.00 5.91 2.28
N THR A 94 6.10 5.13 3.35
CA THR A 94 6.84 5.48 4.56
C THR A 94 7.89 4.41 4.88
N GLN A 95 8.88 4.77 5.71
CA GLN A 95 9.99 3.90 6.06
C GLN A 95 10.18 3.86 7.58
N VAL A 96 10.38 2.65 8.10
CA VAL A 96 10.77 2.43 9.50
C VAL A 96 12.12 3.10 9.78
N GLY A 97 12.27 3.69 10.97
CA GLY A 97 13.50 4.34 11.42
C GLY A 97 13.62 5.81 11.01
N HIS A 98 12.67 6.34 10.24
CA HIS A 98 12.59 7.78 10.00
C HIS A 98 12.09 8.54 11.23
N ALA A 99 12.63 9.74 11.45
CA ALA A 99 12.31 10.64 12.56
C ALA A 99 12.14 12.09 12.05
N PRO A 100 10.92 12.63 11.95
CA PRO A 100 9.65 11.91 12.10
C PRO A 100 9.43 10.93 10.93
N GLU A 101 8.56 9.93 11.12
CA GLU A 101 8.12 9.12 9.99
C GLU A 101 7.27 10.00 9.06
N ARG A 102 7.71 10.09 7.80
CA ARG A 102 7.21 11.03 6.80
C ARG A 102 6.82 10.28 5.52
N ILE A 103 5.96 10.89 4.71
CA ILE A 103 5.52 10.32 3.44
C ILE A 103 6.51 10.74 2.35
N LEU A 104 7.01 9.74 1.65
CA LEU A 104 7.81 9.85 0.45
C LEU A 104 6.96 9.54 -0.78
N ALA A 105 7.35 10.07 -1.93
CA ALA A 105 6.82 9.68 -3.22
C ALA A 105 7.97 9.23 -4.13
N SER A 106 7.77 8.07 -4.76
CA SER A 106 8.59 7.56 -5.84
C SER A 106 7.70 7.23 -7.03
N THR A 107 8.30 7.07 -8.20
CA THR A 107 7.59 6.70 -9.42
C THR A 107 8.23 5.47 -10.06
N ILE A 108 7.43 4.72 -10.82
CA ILE A 108 7.87 3.56 -11.59
C ILE A 108 7.29 3.70 -13.00
N ASP A 109 8.15 3.66 -14.01
CA ASP A 109 7.73 3.59 -15.42
C ASP A 109 7.22 2.18 -15.73
N VAL A 110 5.89 2.05 -15.80
CA VAL A 110 5.20 0.77 -16.02
C VAL A 110 4.93 0.48 -17.50
N SER A 111 5.37 1.36 -18.42
CA SER A 111 5.34 1.07 -19.87
C SER A 111 6.35 -0.02 -20.27
N ARG A 112 7.41 -0.18 -19.46
CA ARG A 112 8.50 -1.13 -19.69
C ARG A 112 8.07 -2.57 -19.37
N PRO A 113 8.80 -3.58 -19.85
CA PRO A 113 8.61 -4.97 -19.41
C PRO A 113 8.62 -5.08 -17.87
N PHE A 114 7.70 -5.86 -17.32
CA PHE A 114 7.50 -6.01 -15.86
C PHE A 114 8.77 -6.32 -15.07
N THR A 115 9.70 -7.09 -15.65
CA THR A 115 10.97 -7.47 -15.03
C THR A 115 12.02 -6.36 -15.03
N SER A 116 11.77 -5.26 -15.73
CA SER A 116 12.68 -4.10 -15.88
C SER A 116 12.15 -2.83 -15.21
N TRP A 117 11.09 -2.95 -14.41
CA TRP A 117 10.57 -1.84 -13.64
C TRP A 117 11.57 -1.43 -12.56
N GLU A 118 11.78 -0.12 -12.44
CA GLU A 118 12.72 0.48 -11.48
C GLU A 118 12.02 1.62 -10.75
N VAL A 119 12.37 1.77 -9.48
CA VAL A 119 11.86 2.86 -8.64
C VAL A 119 12.74 4.10 -8.81
N SER A 120 12.12 5.26 -8.99
CA SER A 120 12.83 6.53 -8.98
C SER A 120 13.37 6.86 -7.58
N GLU A 121 14.28 7.83 -7.51
CA GLU A 121 14.63 8.46 -6.24
C GLU A 121 13.38 8.95 -5.50
N ALA A 122 13.41 8.84 -4.17
CA ALA A 122 12.30 9.20 -3.32
C ALA A 122 12.34 10.69 -2.96
N VAL A 123 11.22 11.37 -3.16
CA VAL A 123 11.05 12.77 -2.77
C VAL A 123 10.12 12.84 -1.57
N GLU A 124 10.46 13.63 -0.56
CA GLU A 124 9.56 13.88 0.56
C GLU A 124 8.39 14.75 0.11
N VAL A 125 7.16 14.30 0.43
CA VAL A 125 5.94 15.03 0.05
C VAL A 125 5.14 15.52 1.25
N MET A 126 5.35 14.94 2.43
CA MET A 126 4.62 15.32 3.65
C MET A 126 5.33 14.82 4.91
N ARG A 127 5.33 15.65 5.95
CA ARG A 127 5.73 15.32 7.32
C ARG A 127 4.66 15.76 8.32
N PRO A 128 4.66 15.28 9.57
CA PRO A 128 3.73 15.77 10.58
C PRO A 128 3.88 17.27 10.85
N GLU A 129 2.81 18.02 10.58
CA GLU A 129 2.74 19.47 10.87
C GLU A 129 1.53 19.84 11.74
N ARG A 130 0.63 18.88 11.99
CA ARG A 130 -0.58 19.06 12.79
C ARG A 130 -0.60 18.15 14.00
N ALA A 131 -1.36 18.54 15.04
CA ALA A 131 -1.50 17.79 16.28
C ALA A 131 -1.95 16.34 16.07
N TRP A 132 -2.86 16.08 15.10
CA TRP A 132 -3.34 14.73 14.80
C TRP A 132 -2.28 13.85 14.12
N GLY A 133 -1.30 14.45 13.43
CA GLY A 133 -0.12 13.75 12.91
C GLY A 133 0.99 13.61 13.93
N GLY A 134 0.81 14.14 15.14
CA GLY A 134 1.79 14.09 16.21
C GLY A 134 2.88 15.17 16.13
N ALA A 135 2.63 16.30 15.46
CA ALA A 135 3.62 17.37 15.32
C ALA A 135 4.14 17.91 16.67
N GLU A 136 3.34 17.77 17.74
CA GLU A 136 3.69 18.18 19.11
C GLU A 136 4.41 17.08 19.92
N ALA A 137 4.48 15.86 19.40
CA ALA A 137 5.20 14.75 20.04
C ALA A 137 6.70 14.81 19.72
N LEU A 138 7.48 14.10 20.55
CA LEU A 138 8.92 13.94 20.35
C LEU A 138 9.22 13.35 18.97
N VAL A 139 10.27 13.90 18.35
CA VAL A 139 10.78 13.40 17.07
C VAL A 139 11.69 12.21 17.36
N GLU A 140 11.14 11.01 17.24
CA GLU A 140 11.85 9.75 17.48
C GLU A 140 11.79 8.84 16.25
N PRO A 141 12.83 8.01 16.02
CA PRO A 141 12.80 7.01 14.96
C PRO A 141 11.62 6.06 15.12
N SER A 142 10.89 5.81 14.03
CA SER A 142 9.80 4.84 14.08
C SER A 142 10.28 3.40 14.20
N ILE A 143 9.48 2.59 14.88
CA ILE A 143 9.77 1.17 15.13
C ILE A 143 8.78 0.27 14.39
N ARG A 144 9.24 -0.91 13.98
CA ARG A 144 8.39 -1.94 13.35
C ARG A 144 7.57 -2.65 14.43
N SER A 145 6.51 -2.00 14.89
CA SER A 145 5.53 -2.57 15.81
C SER A 145 4.25 -1.71 15.85
N VAL A 146 3.40 -1.98 16.83
CA VAL A 146 2.36 -1.07 17.28
C VAL A 146 3.03 0.21 17.78
N ALA A 147 2.59 1.36 17.27
CA ALA A 147 2.91 2.65 17.87
C ALA A 147 1.97 2.85 19.06
N TYR A 148 2.53 2.93 20.26
CA TYR A 148 1.75 3.18 21.48
C TYR A 148 1.71 4.68 21.77
N GLY A 149 0.50 5.21 21.97
CA GLY A 149 0.31 6.62 22.35
C GLY A 149 0.39 7.62 21.18
N HIS A 150 0.66 8.87 21.54
CA HIS A 150 0.79 10.00 20.61
C HIS A 150 2.23 10.09 20.10
N VAL A 151 2.42 9.94 18.79
CA VAL A 151 3.75 9.85 18.16
C VAL A 151 3.83 10.73 16.91
N ASN A 152 5.02 11.28 16.64
CA ASN A 152 5.30 12.15 15.50
C ASN A 152 5.57 11.31 14.23
N GLN A 153 4.55 10.61 13.73
CA GLN A 153 4.68 9.60 12.66
C GLN A 153 3.44 9.57 11.75
N LEU A 154 3.62 9.66 10.43
CA LEU A 154 2.56 9.44 9.44
C LEU A 154 2.47 7.96 9.05
N GLY A 155 1.24 7.45 8.92
CA GLY A 155 0.90 6.08 8.54
C GLY A 155 0.68 5.86 7.04
N GLY A 156 0.90 6.87 6.20
CA GLY A 156 0.94 6.75 4.74
C GLY A 156 -0.22 7.42 4.01
N SER A 157 -0.75 6.78 2.95
CA SER A 157 -1.64 7.42 1.98
C SER A 157 -2.95 7.99 2.54
N SER A 158 -3.47 7.45 3.65
CA SER A 158 -4.64 8.01 4.34
C SER A 158 -4.41 9.41 4.90
N ASP A 159 -3.18 9.70 5.33
CA ASP A 159 -2.82 11.00 5.91
C ASP A 159 -2.68 12.06 4.81
N LEU A 160 -2.18 11.66 3.63
CA LEU A 160 -2.15 12.52 2.44
C LEU A 160 -3.54 13.09 2.10
N CYS A 161 -4.58 12.26 2.26
CA CYS A 161 -5.96 12.61 1.97
C CYS A 161 -6.59 13.58 2.97
N ARG A 162 -6.04 13.68 4.19
CA ARG A 162 -6.56 14.55 5.25
C ARG A 162 -5.99 15.96 5.19
N GLU A 163 -4.75 16.13 4.72
CA GLU A 163 -4.04 17.41 4.70
C GLU A 163 -4.38 18.30 3.48
N ARG A 164 -4.71 17.72 2.31
CA ARG A 164 -4.87 18.48 1.05
C ARG A 164 -6.20 18.23 0.32
N PRO A 165 -7.30 18.89 0.68
CA PRO A 165 -8.42 19.05 -0.26
C PRO A 165 -7.99 20.00 -1.39
N PRO A 166 -8.05 19.64 -2.70
CA PRO A 166 -8.84 18.58 -3.31
C PRO A 166 -7.97 17.52 -4.01
N PHE A 167 -7.05 16.84 -3.31
CA PHE A 167 -6.41 15.64 -3.86
C PHE A 167 -7.46 14.55 -4.01
N LYS A 168 -8.04 14.52 -5.21
CA LYS A 168 -9.20 13.74 -5.60
C LYS A 168 -8.73 12.48 -6.35
N SER A 169 -7.63 11.85 -5.93
CA SER A 169 -7.05 10.66 -6.59
C SER A 169 -7.61 9.35 -6.04
N SER A 170 -7.38 8.24 -6.75
CA SER A 170 -7.73 6.87 -6.31
C SER A 170 -6.98 6.43 -5.05
N ILE A 171 -6.03 7.24 -4.57
CA ILE A 171 -5.32 7.04 -3.31
C ILE A 171 -6.19 7.33 -2.09
N CYS A 172 -7.15 8.24 -2.25
CA CYS A 172 -8.13 8.57 -1.23
C CYS A 172 -9.39 7.76 -1.52
N CYS A 173 -9.66 6.74 -0.70
CA CYS A 173 -10.86 5.93 -0.86
C CYS A 173 -12.08 6.87 -0.91
N ARG A 174 -12.76 6.97 -2.06
CA ARG A 174 -14.04 7.68 -2.17
C ARG A 174 -15.18 6.68 -2.04
N GLY A 175 -15.77 6.59 -0.85
CA GLY A 175 -17.12 6.07 -0.69
C GLY A 175 -18.13 7.21 -0.86
N ARG A 176 -19.05 7.11 -1.82
CA ARG A 176 -20.38 7.70 -1.62
C ARG A 176 -21.11 6.70 -0.75
N SER A 177 -21.52 7.10 0.45
CA SER A 177 -22.00 6.23 1.55
C SER A 177 -20.90 5.51 2.36
N ARG A 178 -21.23 5.21 3.62
CA ARG A 178 -20.37 4.99 4.79
C ARG A 178 -19.47 3.72 4.78
N ASP A 179 -19.12 3.18 3.62
CA ASP A 179 -18.31 1.97 3.53
C ASP A 179 -16.92 2.25 2.95
N TRP A 180 -15.91 2.09 3.79
CA TRP A 180 -14.49 2.27 3.45
C TRP A 180 -13.94 1.00 2.79
N TYR A 181 -13.99 0.91 1.46
CA TYR A 181 -13.24 -0.11 0.73
C TYR A 181 -12.08 0.52 -0.04
N CYS A 182 -10.88 0.45 0.53
CA CYS A 182 -9.65 0.56 -0.23
C CYS A 182 -9.19 -0.85 -0.61
N GLY A 183 -9.52 -1.27 -1.83
CA GLY A 183 -9.02 -2.51 -2.44
C GLY A 183 -10.10 -3.41 -3.03
N ALA A 184 -10.47 -3.16 -4.29
CA ALA A 184 -10.83 -4.14 -5.32
C ALA A 184 -11.47 -3.40 -6.51
N ALA A 185 -10.79 -3.41 -7.66
CA ALA A 185 -11.41 -3.32 -8.97
C ALA A 185 -10.92 -4.52 -9.77
#